data_AF-A0A7Y4KWN2-F1
#
_entry.id   AF-A0A7Y4KWN2-F1
#
_cell.length_a   1.000
_cell.length_b   1.000
_cell.length_c   1.000
_cell.angle_alpha   90.00
_cell.angle_beta   90.00
_cell.angle_gamma   90.00
#
_symmetry.space_group_name_H-M   'P 1'
#
loop_
_entity.id
_entity.type
_entity.pdbx_description
1 polymer ?
#
loop_
_entity_poly.entity_id
_entity_poly.type
_entity_poly.pdbx_seq_one_letter_code
_entity_poly.pdbx_strand_id
1 'polypeptide(L)' 'MSERPALLLVHGAWHGSWCWQALRDSLDGRRVETVDLPSVGSTRHVCTTMPAIVTRIAD' A
#
# COMPACT_ATOMS: atom_id res chain seq x y z
N MET A 1 18.80 -1.77 19.88
CA MET A 1 17.78 -0.84 19.39
C MET A 1 16.88 -1.62 18.45
N SER A 2 15.65 -1.96 18.83
CA SER A 2 14.73 -2.60 17.88
C SER A 2 14.29 -1.57 16.87
N GLU A 3 14.63 -1.80 15.61
CA GLU A 3 14.12 -0.99 14.51
C GLU A 3 12.58 -1.08 14.49
N ARG A 4 11.94 0.07 14.26
CA ARG A 4 10.49 0.11 14.14
C ARG A 4 10.11 -0.49 12.78
N PRO A 5 9.25 -1.52 12.72
CA PRO A 5 8.91 -2.17 11.47
C PRO A 5 8.19 -1.19 10.54
N ALA A 6 8.36 -1.38 9.23
CA ALA A 6 7.60 -0.67 8.22
C ALA A 6 6.17 -1.19 8.18
N LEU A 7 5.21 -0.28 7.98
CA LEU A 7 3.80 -0.60 7.84
C LEU A 7 3.42 -0.58 6.35
N LEU A 8 2.77 -1.64 5.88
CA LEU A 8 2.14 -1.69 4.56
C LEU A 8 0.62 -1.64 4.73
N LEU A 9 0.00 -0.58 4.22
CA LEU A 9 -1.43 -0.38 4.28
C LEU A 9 -2.08 -0.82 2.96
N VAL A 10 -2.93 -1.84 3.05
CA VAL A 10 -3.70 -2.39 1.93
C VAL A 10 -5.16 -1.96 2.08
N HIS A 11 -5.73 -1.37 1.03
CA HIS A 11 -7.12 -0.92 1.05
C HIS A 11 -8.11 -2.09 0.93
N GLY A 12 -9.36 -1.86 1.35
CA GLY A 12 -10.47 -2.81 1.15
C GLY A 12 -11.08 -2.72 -0.26
N ALA A 13 -12.09 -3.56 -0.54
CA ALA A 13 -12.84 -3.50 -1.79
C ALA A 13 -13.44 -2.09 -2.03
N TRP A 14 -13.48 -1.67 -3.29
CA TRP A 14 -13.99 -0.37 -3.77
C TRP A 14 -13.27 0.88 -3.23
N HIS A 15 -12.19 0.72 -2.48
CA HIS A 15 -11.30 1.81 -2.05
C HIS A 15 -9.97 1.73 -2.80
N GLY A 16 -9.17 2.79 -2.72
CA GLY A 16 -7.78 2.81 -3.16
C GLY A 16 -6.86 3.31 -2.06
N SER A 17 -5.58 3.44 -2.36
CA SER A 17 -4.55 3.95 -1.45
C SER A 17 -4.90 5.30 -0.81
N TRP A 18 -5.71 6.12 -1.50
CA TRP A 18 -6.24 7.40 -1.04
C TRP A 18 -7.03 7.32 0.28
N CYS A 19 -7.63 6.18 0.64
CA CYS A 19 -8.43 6.07 1.87
C CYS A 19 -7.58 6.18 3.14
N TRP A 20 -6.27 5.99 3.02
CA TRP A 20 -5.33 6.03 4.14
C TRP A 20 -4.67 7.39 4.36
N GLN A 21 -4.97 8.43 3.59
CA GLN A 21 -4.29 9.74 3.72
C GLN A 21 -4.29 10.27 5.15
N ALA A 22 -5.46 10.39 5.79
CA ALA A 22 -5.56 10.87 7.16
C ALA A 22 -4.80 9.98 8.17
N LEU A 23 -4.76 8.67 7.94
CA LEU A 23 -4.02 7.75 8.80
C LEU A 23 -2.50 7.91 8.60
N ARG A 24 -2.04 8.06 7.36
CA ARG A 24 -0.62 8.29 7.05
C ARG A 24 -0.11 9.55 7.75
N ASP A 25 -0.90 10.63 7.71
CA ASP A 25 -0.56 11.89 8.36
C ASP A 25 -0.46 11.74 9.88
N SER A 26 -1.26 10.85 10.49
CA SER A 26 -1.21 10.60 11.94
C SER A 26 -0.08 9.66 12.39
N LEU A 27 0.56 8.94 11.47
CA LEU A 27 1.59 7.94 11.76
C LEU A 27 3.02 8.50 11.66
N ASP A 28 3.17 9.81 11.84
CA ASP A 28 4.44 10.53 11.82
C ASP A 28 5.56 9.79 12.57
N GLY A 29 6.70 9.61 11.89
CA GLY A 29 7.86 8.91 12.41
C GLY A 29 7.86 7.38 12.23
N ARG A 30 6.89 6.79 11.50
CA ARG A 30 6.95 5.41 11.01
C ARG A 30 7.11 5.36 9.49
N ARG A 31 7.83 4.35 8.99
CA ARG A 31 7.89 4.06 7.55
C ARG A 31 6.56 3.44 7.13
N VAL A 32 5.76 4.17 6.33
CA VAL A 32 4.42 3.75 5.89
C VAL A 32 4.33 3.75 4.36
N GLU A 33 3.95 2.61 3.80
CA GLU A 33 3.70 2.40 2.38
C GLU A 33 2.22 2.08 2.14
N THR A 34 1.67 2.51 1.00
CA THR A 34 0.30 2.18 0.56
C THR A 34 0.36 1.60 -0.84
N VAL A 35 -0.50 0.63 -1.12
CA VAL A 35 -0.59 -0.02 -2.45
C VAL A 35 -2.01 0.06 -3.00
N ASP A 36 -2.11 0.23 -4.32
CA ASP A 36 -3.37 0.08 -5.07
C ASP A 36 -3.45 -1.34 -5.62
N LEU A 37 -4.43 -2.11 -5.15
CA LEU A 37 -4.72 -3.45 -5.63
C LEU A 37 -5.36 -3.37 -7.03
N PRO A 38 -5.09 -4.32 -7.94
CA PRO A 38 -5.67 -4.32 -9.29
C PRO A 38 -7.21 -4.20 -9.34
N SER A 39 -7.89 -4.61 -8.26
CA SER A 39 -9.35 -4.55 -8.13
C SER A 39 -9.92 -3.13 -7.95
N VAL A 40 -9.12 -2.10 -7.69
CA VAL A 40 -9.61 -0.71 -7.48
C VAL A 40 -10.05 -0.02 -8.77
N GLY A 41 -9.81 -0.61 -9.95
CA GLY A 41 -10.22 -0.02 -11.22
C GLY A 41 -9.47 1.28 -11.57
N SER A 42 -8.43 1.64 -10.81
CA SER A 42 -7.51 2.74 -11.12
C SER A 42 -6.74 2.39 -12.39
N THR A 43 -7.31 2.81 -13.52
CA THR A 43 -6.74 2.57 -14.84
C THR A 43 -5.47 3.40 -14.99
N ARG A 44 -4.31 2.79 -14.71
CA ARG A 44 -3.05 3.25 -15.29
C ARG A 44 -2.05 2.13 -15.58
N HIS A 45 -2.49 0.97 -16.05
CA HIS A 45 -1.55 0.04 -16.68
C HIS A 45 -2.14 -0.51 -17.98
N VAL A 46 -1.70 0.13 -19.07
CA VAL A 46 -1.54 -0.49 -20.38
C VAL A 46 -1.04 -1.92 -20.23
N CYS A 47 -1.62 -2.81 -21.04
CA CYS A 47 -1.26 -4.20 -21.25
C CYS A 47 0.26 -4.43 -21.31
N THR A 48 0.92 -4.67 -20.17
CA THR A 48 2.22 -5.36 -20.07
C THR A 48 2.41 -5.76 -18.60
N THR A 49 2.36 -7.08 -18.36
CA THR A 49 2.82 -7.78 -17.15
C THR A 49 2.10 -7.40 -15.84
N MET A 50 1.32 -8.33 -15.30
CA MET A 50 0.78 -8.23 -13.94
C MET A 50 1.73 -8.90 -12.94
N PRO A 51 2.62 -8.19 -12.21
CA PRO A 51 3.08 -8.69 -10.93
C PRO A 51 1.93 -8.50 -9.93
N ALA A 52 1.17 -9.56 -9.68
CA ALA A 52 0.36 -9.65 -8.48
C ALA A 52 1.29 -9.61 -7.26
N ILE A 53 0.98 -8.72 -6.31
CA ILE A 53 1.45 -8.67 -4.91
C ILE A 53 2.75 -9.45 -4.62
N VAL A 54 3.87 -8.72 -4.52
CA VAL A 54 5.05 -9.21 -3.80
C VAL A 54 4.74 -9.10 -2.30
N THR A 55 4.28 -10.19 -1.70
CA THR A 55 4.30 -10.36 -0.24
C THR A 55 5.74 -10.69 0.17
N ARG A 56 6.54 -9.64 0.37
CA ARG A 56 7.63 -9.67 1.35
C ARG A 56 7.72 -8.30 2.01
N ILE A 57 7.04 -8.18 3.14
CA ILE A 57 7.41 -7.21 4.17
C ILE A 57 8.54 -7.89 4.97
N ALA A 58 9.60 -7.16 5.30
CA ALA A 58 10.88 -7.68 5.76
C ALA A 58 10.80 -8.75 6.89
N ASP A 59 11.70 -9.74 6.76
CA ASP A 59 11.95 -11.00 7.49
C ASP A 59 10.74 -11.90 7.82
#